data_AF-W4B3R9-F1
#
_entry.id   AF-W4B3R9-F1
#
_cell.length_a   1.000
_cell.length_b   1.000
_cell.length_c   1.000
_cell.angle_alpha   90.00
_cell.angle_beta   90.00
_cell.angle_gamma   90.00
#
_symmetry.space_group_name_H-M   'P 1'
#
loop_
_entity.id
_entity.type
_entity.pdbx_description
1 polymer ?
#
loop_
_entity_poly.entity_id
_entity_poly.type
_entity_poly.pdbx_seq_one_letter_code
_entity_poly.pdbx_strand_id
1 'polypeptide(L)'
;MKKLRKQQKLVMTCAVIILTISWIINYYSVRLPATSLISHSTTIEKIFFYHLNGSNITPYLIEFEDNHNELNQWMSILDSVSYTRSARSFVTKNIRNDGGETFAFTIFYRDGDGELHDYFLDMNQKGYAIRGQSKMYKMVERESEVFEQLSAWLFEKAVEMPVNSNK
;
A
#
# COMPACT_ATOMS: atom_id res chain seq x y z
N MET A 1 15.35 -52.54 9.77
CA MET A 1 16.01 -51.22 9.95
C MET A 1 15.75 -50.20 8.83
N LYS A 2 15.91 -50.51 7.53
CA LYS A 2 15.71 -49.53 6.43
C LYS A 2 14.30 -48.89 6.38
N LYS A 3 13.25 -49.66 6.69
CA LYS A 3 11.84 -49.21 6.67
C LYS A 3 11.54 -48.18 7.78
N LEU A 4 12.08 -48.38 8.98
CA LEU A 4 11.96 -47.47 10.13
C LEU A 4 12.63 -46.11 9.85
N ARG A 5 13.85 -46.13 9.26
CA ARG A 5 14.56 -44.90 8.87
C ARG A 5 13.85 -44.13 7.75
N LYS A 6 13.15 -44.81 6.83
CA LYS A 6 12.31 -44.16 5.81
C LYS A 6 11.09 -43.47 6.43
N GLN A 7 10.42 -44.12 7.38
CA GLN A 7 9.27 -43.52 8.09
C GLN A 7 9.69 -42.30 8.91
N GLN A 8 10.81 -42.38 9.64
CA GLN A 8 11.35 -41.23 10.39
C GLN A 8 11.69 -40.03 9.49
N LYS A 9 12.31 -40.28 8.32
CA LYS A 9 12.56 -39.23 7.32
C LYS A 9 11.27 -38.60 6.81
N LEU A 10 10.24 -39.40 6.55
CA LEU A 10 8.95 -38.92 6.06
C LEU A 10 8.26 -38.03 7.10
N VAL A 11 8.24 -38.46 8.38
CA VAL A 11 7.70 -37.64 9.49
C VAL A 11 8.46 -36.33 9.64
N MET A 12 9.79 -36.36 9.56
CA MET A 12 10.62 -35.16 9.64
C MET A 12 10.35 -34.20 8.46
N THR A 13 10.23 -34.73 7.23
CA THR A 13 9.85 -33.92 6.06
C THR A 13 8.47 -33.28 6.25
N CYS A 14 7.47 -34.04 6.72
CA CYS A 14 6.15 -33.51 6.99
C CYS A 14 6.18 -32.40 8.07
N ALA A 15 6.96 -32.59 9.14
CA ALA A 15 7.10 -31.59 10.19
C ALA A 15 7.72 -30.28 9.66
N VAL A 16 8.76 -30.36 8.82
CA VAL A 16 9.38 -29.19 8.18
C VAL A 16 8.40 -28.47 7.26
N ILE A 17 7.60 -29.21 6.48
CA ILE A 17 6.58 -28.63 5.59
C ILE A 17 5.53 -27.89 6.41
N ILE A 18 5.02 -28.50 7.49
CA ILE A 18 4.02 -27.88 8.37
C ILE A 18 4.57 -26.60 8.98
N LEU A 19 5.79 -26.63 9.55
CA LEU A 19 6.42 -25.45 10.13
C LEU A 19 6.59 -24.33 9.09
N THR A 20 7.00 -24.67 7.88
CA THR A 20 7.16 -23.71 6.78
C THR A 20 5.81 -23.08 6.40
N ILE A 21 4.76 -23.88 6.26
CA ILE A 21 3.40 -23.39 5.96
C ILE A 21 2.88 -22.50 7.09
N SER A 22 3.04 -22.92 8.35
CA SER A 22 2.63 -22.12 9.50
C SER A 22 3.34 -20.77 9.56
N TRP A 23 4.64 -20.75 9.26
CA TRP A 23 5.41 -19.51 9.20
C TRP A 23 4.94 -18.58 8.09
N ILE A 24 4.66 -19.12 6.90
CA ILE A 24 4.10 -18.37 5.77
C ILE A 24 2.72 -17.79 6.13
N ILE A 25 1.82 -18.60 6.69
CA ILE A 25 0.48 -18.16 7.10
C ILE A 25 0.60 -17.03 8.12
N ASN A 26 1.46 -17.19 9.13
CA ASN A 26 1.67 -16.16 10.13
C ASN A 26 2.16 -14.86 9.50
N TYR A 27 3.19 -14.91 8.65
CA TYR A 27 3.77 -13.74 7.98
C TYR A 27 2.73 -12.92 7.18
N TYR A 28 1.81 -13.58 6.50
CA TYR A 28 0.76 -12.94 5.70
C TYR A 28 -0.52 -12.60 6.48
N SER A 29 -0.72 -13.17 7.68
CA SER A 29 -1.92 -12.90 8.50
C SER A 29 -1.72 -11.80 9.55
N VAL A 30 -0.48 -11.39 9.82
CA VAL A 30 -0.20 -10.30 10.76
C VAL A 30 -0.83 -9.01 10.26
N ARG A 31 -1.71 -8.43 11.09
CA ARG A 31 -2.28 -7.09 10.90
C ARG A 31 -1.20 -6.04 11.14
N LEU A 32 -1.08 -5.11 10.21
CA LEU A 32 -0.10 -4.04 10.17
C LEU A 32 -0.80 -2.69 10.23
N PRO A 33 -0.20 -1.69 10.89
CA PRO A 33 -0.69 -0.30 10.88
C PRO A 33 -0.41 0.39 9.53
N ALA A 34 -1.04 1.55 9.28
CA ALA A 34 -0.81 2.29 8.05
C ALA A 34 0.62 2.81 7.90
N THR A 35 1.35 2.99 9.01
CA THR A 35 2.80 3.32 8.99
C THR A 35 3.66 2.23 8.33
N SER A 36 3.15 1.00 8.21
CA SER A 36 3.80 -0.05 7.40
C SER A 36 3.64 0.21 5.90
N LEU A 37 2.66 1.01 5.49
CA LEU A 37 2.38 1.42 4.11
C LEU A 37 2.97 2.80 3.81
N ILE A 38 2.72 3.79 4.66
CA ILE A 38 3.25 5.14 4.56
C ILE A 38 4.52 5.23 5.41
N SER A 39 5.68 5.11 4.75
CA SER A 39 6.97 5.34 5.41
C SER A 39 7.21 6.82 5.60
N HIS A 40 7.92 7.20 6.66
CA HIS A 40 8.25 8.60 6.96
C HIS A 40 7.01 9.50 7.10
N SER A 41 5.90 8.95 7.61
CA SER A 41 4.59 9.63 7.69
C SER A 41 4.58 10.94 8.49
N THR A 42 5.64 11.26 9.23
CA THR A 42 5.77 12.49 10.01
C THR A 42 6.60 13.58 9.32
N THR A 43 7.26 13.27 8.19
CA THR A 43 8.16 14.19 7.48
C THR A 43 7.79 14.34 6.00
N ILE A 44 6.54 14.05 5.66
CA ILE A 44 5.99 14.23 4.32
C ILE A 44 5.76 15.73 4.08
N GLU A 45 6.34 16.25 2.99
CA GLU A 45 6.19 17.65 2.60
C GLU A 45 5.07 17.83 1.57
N LYS A 46 4.91 16.87 0.64
CA LYS A 46 3.90 16.95 -0.40
C LYS A 46 3.57 15.59 -0.99
N ILE A 47 2.36 15.50 -1.54
CA ILE A 47 1.89 14.34 -2.28
C ILE A 47 1.45 14.80 -3.66
N PHE A 48 2.07 14.22 -4.67
CA PHE A 48 1.56 14.29 -6.03
C PHE A 48 0.83 12.99 -6.33
N PHE A 49 -0.37 13.03 -6.89
CA PHE A 49 -1.10 11.80 -7.22
C PHE A 49 -1.86 11.88 -8.53
N TYR A 50 -2.03 10.72 -9.15
CA TYR A 50 -2.92 10.53 -10.27
C TYR A 50 -4.19 9.81 -9.80
N HIS A 51 -5.35 10.37 -10.14
CA HIS A 51 -6.60 9.62 -10.12
C HIS A 51 -6.74 8.87 -11.45
N LEU A 52 -6.79 7.54 -11.35
CA LEU A 52 -6.93 6.63 -12.48
C LEU A 52 -8.35 6.07 -12.45
N ASN A 53 -9.16 6.46 -13.43
CA ASN A 53 -10.51 5.91 -13.63
C ASN A 53 -10.68 5.49 -15.09
N GLY A 54 -10.49 4.20 -15.35
CA GLY A 54 -10.46 3.66 -16.71
C GLY A 54 -9.28 4.24 -17.51
N SER A 55 -9.57 4.90 -18.62
CA SER A 55 -8.57 5.59 -19.45
C SER A 55 -8.25 7.01 -18.97
N ASN A 56 -8.99 7.54 -18.01
CA ASN A 56 -8.83 8.91 -17.52
C ASN A 56 -7.75 8.94 -16.46
N ILE A 57 -6.78 9.83 -16.66
CA ILE A 57 -5.66 10.06 -15.76
C ILE A 57 -5.65 11.57 -15.46
N THR A 58 -6.01 11.94 -14.25
CA THR A 58 -6.00 13.34 -13.82
C THR A 58 -4.94 13.54 -12.73
N PRO A 59 -3.94 14.43 -12.95
CA PRO A 59 -2.91 14.72 -11.96
C PRO A 59 -3.39 15.75 -10.93
N TYR A 60 -2.97 15.54 -9.70
CA TYR A 60 -3.30 16.38 -8.55
C TYR A 60 -2.07 16.58 -7.66
N LEU A 61 -2.05 17.70 -6.94
CA LEU A 61 -1.01 18.03 -5.98
C LEU A 61 -1.62 18.45 -4.64
N ILE A 62 -1.05 17.95 -3.56
CA ILE A 62 -1.29 18.40 -2.18
C ILE A 62 0.08 18.80 -1.63
N GLU A 63 0.22 20.04 -1.17
CA GLU A 63 1.38 20.50 -0.43
C GLU A 63 0.98 20.60 1.04
N PHE A 64 1.68 19.88 1.90
CA PHE A 64 1.49 20.01 3.33
C PHE A 64 2.33 21.21 3.75
N GLU A 65 1.69 22.35 3.96
CA GLU A 65 2.30 23.46 4.70
C GLU A 65 2.72 22.96 6.10
N ASP A 66 3.39 23.77 6.93
CA ASP A 66 3.81 23.43 8.32
C ASP A 66 2.67 22.88 9.23
N ASN A 67 1.45 22.87 8.72
CA ASN A 67 0.23 22.38 9.32
C ASN A 67 0.15 20.84 9.31
N HIS A 68 0.72 20.23 10.36
CA HIS A 68 0.63 18.80 10.67
C HIS A 68 -0.82 18.25 10.70
N ASN A 69 -1.85 19.09 10.74
CA ASN A 69 -3.24 18.67 10.83
C ASN A 69 -3.74 17.93 9.59
N GLU A 70 -3.39 18.38 8.37
CA GLU A 70 -3.85 17.73 7.14
C GLU A 70 -3.21 16.36 6.95
N LEU A 71 -1.91 16.28 7.23
CA LEU A 71 -1.17 15.02 7.25
C LEU A 71 -1.76 14.06 8.30
N ASN A 72 -2.10 14.56 9.49
CA ASN A 72 -2.76 13.76 10.52
C ASN A 72 -4.15 13.27 10.10
N GLN A 73 -4.94 14.09 9.38
CA GLN A 73 -6.24 13.66 8.86
C GLN A 73 -6.07 12.55 7.83
N TRP A 74 -5.16 12.71 6.88
CA TRP A 74 -4.87 11.68 5.88
C TRP A 74 -4.42 10.38 6.54
N MET A 75 -3.46 10.46 7.48
CA MET A 75 -3.01 9.31 8.24
C MET A 75 -4.14 8.68 9.07
N SER A 76 -5.04 9.46 9.64
CA SER A 76 -6.18 8.95 10.41
C SER A 76 -7.15 8.12 9.57
N ILE A 77 -7.36 8.50 8.30
CA ILE A 77 -8.18 7.70 7.36
C ILE A 77 -7.51 6.36 7.12
N LEU A 78 -6.19 6.36 6.87
CA LEU A 78 -5.44 5.13 6.60
C LEU A 78 -5.32 4.23 7.84
N ASP A 79 -5.13 4.81 9.03
CA ASP A 79 -5.05 4.10 10.30
C ASP A 79 -6.41 3.57 10.79
N SER A 80 -7.52 3.96 10.15
CA SER A 80 -8.86 3.45 10.47
C SER A 80 -9.06 1.96 10.13
N VAL A 81 -8.14 1.38 9.35
CA VAL A 81 -8.08 -0.03 8.99
C VAL A 81 -6.70 -0.63 9.22
N SER A 82 -6.67 -1.95 9.37
CA SER A 82 -5.42 -2.70 9.37
C SER A 82 -5.08 -3.19 7.97
N TYR A 83 -3.80 -3.52 7.75
CA TYR A 83 -3.32 -4.08 6.50
C TYR A 83 -2.69 -5.45 6.72
N THR A 84 -2.80 -6.35 5.76
CA THR A 84 -1.97 -7.56 5.70
C THR A 84 -1.02 -7.47 4.54
N ARG A 85 0.09 -8.22 4.62
CA ARG A 85 0.96 -8.42 3.47
C ARG A 85 0.20 -9.24 2.43
N SER A 86 0.42 -8.97 1.16
CA SER A 86 -0.08 -9.80 0.07
C SER A 86 1.08 -10.14 -0.85
N ALA A 87 1.21 -11.40 -1.26
CA ALA A 87 2.26 -11.76 -2.18
C ALA A 87 1.86 -11.33 -3.60
N ARG A 88 2.66 -10.43 -4.18
CA ARG A 88 2.49 -9.97 -5.56
C ARG A 88 2.50 -11.13 -6.57
N SER A 89 3.24 -12.21 -6.28
CA SER A 89 3.30 -13.40 -7.14
C SER A 89 1.99 -14.20 -7.19
N PHE A 90 1.18 -14.18 -6.12
CA PHE A 90 -0.14 -14.84 -6.12
C PHE A 90 -1.23 -13.93 -6.71
N VAL A 91 -0.93 -12.64 -6.83
CA VAL A 91 -1.85 -11.61 -7.30
C VAL A 91 -1.19 -10.95 -8.51
N THR A 92 -1.30 -11.56 -9.69
CA THR A 92 -0.92 -10.96 -10.98
C THR A 92 -1.74 -9.71 -11.35
N LYS A 93 -2.43 -9.10 -10.38
CA LYS A 93 -3.26 -7.92 -10.59
C LYS A 93 -2.34 -6.72 -10.75
N ASN A 94 -2.32 -6.19 -11.96
CA ASN A 94 -2.09 -4.78 -12.14
C ASN A 94 -3.25 -4.04 -11.45
N ILE A 95 -3.04 -3.58 -10.22
CA ILE A 95 -4.11 -2.98 -9.42
C ILE A 95 -4.68 -1.71 -10.07
N ARG A 96 -3.90 -1.06 -10.95
CA ARG A 96 -4.33 0.09 -11.76
C ARG A 96 -5.32 -0.26 -12.87
N ASN A 97 -5.37 -1.54 -13.28
CA ASN A 97 -6.23 -2.02 -14.38
C ASN A 97 -7.25 -3.06 -13.91
N ASP A 98 -7.56 -3.10 -12.62
CA ASP A 98 -8.42 -4.16 -12.07
C ASP A 98 -9.93 -3.84 -12.19
N GLY A 99 -10.29 -2.79 -12.93
CA GLY A 99 -11.67 -2.40 -13.23
C GLY A 99 -12.30 -1.46 -12.20
N GLY A 100 -11.53 -0.94 -11.25
CA GLY A 100 -11.96 0.09 -10.30
C GLY A 100 -11.02 1.30 -10.27
N GLU A 101 -11.40 2.30 -9.50
CA GLU A 101 -10.59 3.50 -9.32
C GLU A 101 -9.28 3.19 -8.59
N THR A 102 -8.21 3.87 -8.99
CA THR A 102 -6.89 3.75 -8.38
C THR A 102 -6.26 5.13 -8.20
N PHE A 103 -5.69 5.36 -7.02
CA PHE A 103 -4.81 6.50 -6.77
C PHE A 103 -3.36 6.04 -6.86
N ALA A 104 -2.57 6.71 -7.71
CA ALA A 104 -1.13 6.49 -7.83
C ALA A 104 -0.40 7.71 -7.28
N PHE A 105 0.15 7.57 -6.08
CA PHE A 105 0.85 8.60 -5.32
C PHE A 105 2.36 8.57 -5.57
N THR A 106 2.94 9.75 -5.63
CA THR A 106 4.36 10.03 -5.42
C THR A 106 4.45 10.87 -4.14
N ILE A 107 5.01 10.28 -3.10
CA ILE A 107 5.05 10.88 -1.76
C ILE A 107 6.45 11.42 -1.54
N PHE A 108 6.57 12.72 -1.32
CA PHE A 108 7.83 13.42 -1.11
C PHE A 108 8.04 13.70 0.37
N TYR A 109 9.22 13.37 0.88
CA TYR A 109 9.58 13.51 2.29
C TYR A 109 11.04 13.94 2.43
N ARG A 110 11.37 14.56 3.55
CA ARG A 110 12.77 14.76 3.95
C ARG A 110 13.14 13.81 5.08
N ASP A 111 14.36 13.27 4.99
CA ASP A 111 14.95 12.50 6.07
C ASP A 111 15.97 13.35 6.85
N GLY A 112 16.65 12.78 7.83
CA GLY A 112 17.62 13.49 8.67
C GLY A 112 18.85 14.05 7.93
N ASP A 113 19.03 13.72 6.65
CA ASP A 113 20.05 14.30 5.76
C ASP A 113 19.65 15.66 5.17
N GLY A 114 18.38 16.04 5.29
CA GLY A 114 17.84 17.28 4.73
C GLY A 114 17.56 17.22 3.23
N GLU A 115 17.83 16.10 2.56
CA GLU A 115 17.58 15.92 1.13
C GLU A 115 16.12 15.52 0.88
N LEU A 116 15.60 15.92 -0.28
CA LEU A 116 14.24 15.56 -0.68
C LEU A 116 14.25 14.18 -1.34
N HIS A 117 13.52 13.25 -0.73
CA HIS A 117 13.35 11.88 -1.21
C HIS A 117 11.91 11.65 -1.63
N ASP A 118 11.69 10.63 -2.45
CA ASP A 118 10.34 10.22 -2.85
C ASP A 118 10.16 8.70 -2.83
N TYR A 119 8.90 8.28 -2.74
CA TYR A 119 8.52 6.90 -3.05
C TYR A 119 7.12 6.83 -3.65
N PHE A 120 6.90 5.78 -4.45
CA PHE A 120 5.60 5.51 -5.05
C PHE A 120 4.71 4.69 -4.13
N LEU A 121 3.42 5.03 -4.16
CA LEU A 121 2.37 4.23 -3.54
C LEU A 121 1.18 4.17 -4.50
N ASP A 122 0.72 2.98 -4.83
CA ASP A 122 -0.54 2.81 -5.55
C ASP A 122 -1.59 2.24 -4.59
N MET A 123 -2.82 2.71 -4.67
CA MET A 123 -3.94 2.19 -3.88
C MET A 123 -5.22 2.15 -4.70
N ASN A 124 -5.92 1.01 -4.72
CA ASN A 124 -7.15 0.87 -5.48
C ASN A 124 -8.40 0.69 -4.59
N GLN A 125 -9.57 0.86 -5.20
CA GLN A 125 -10.86 0.76 -4.52
C GLN A 125 -11.11 -0.61 -3.87
N LYS A 126 -10.44 -1.66 -4.35
CA LYS A 126 -10.49 -2.99 -3.74
C LYS A 126 -9.54 -3.11 -2.54
N GLY A 127 -9.00 -2.02 -2.03
CA GLY A 127 -8.15 -1.96 -0.84
C GLY A 127 -6.77 -2.61 -1.00
N TYR A 128 -6.30 -2.86 -2.23
CA TYR A 128 -4.91 -3.24 -2.44
C TYR A 128 -4.04 -2.00 -2.50
N ALA A 129 -2.87 -2.06 -1.85
CA ALA A 129 -1.88 -1.00 -1.91
C ALA A 129 -0.48 -1.55 -2.24
N ILE A 130 0.28 -0.87 -3.09
CA ILE A 130 1.64 -1.25 -3.49
C ILE A 130 2.59 -0.10 -3.17
N ARG A 131 3.56 -0.36 -2.30
CA ARG A 131 4.64 0.60 -1.99
C ARG A 131 5.90 0.26 -2.78
N GLY A 132 6.42 1.24 -3.49
CA GLY A 132 7.55 1.10 -4.42
C GLY A 132 7.24 0.05 -5.48
N GLN A 133 8.19 -0.86 -5.74
CA GLN A 133 8.04 -1.86 -6.80
C GLN A 133 7.72 -3.28 -6.30
N SER A 134 7.62 -3.56 -5.00
CA SER A 134 7.57 -4.95 -4.54
C SER A 134 6.69 -5.24 -3.33
N LYS A 135 6.38 -4.24 -2.50
CA LYS A 135 5.65 -4.47 -1.25
C LYS A 135 4.16 -4.25 -1.47
N MET A 136 3.40 -5.34 -1.54
CA MET A 136 1.95 -5.30 -1.70
C MET A 136 1.26 -5.58 -0.36
N TYR A 137 0.20 -4.82 -0.10
CA TYR A 137 -0.62 -4.85 1.09
C TYR A 137 -2.09 -4.94 0.69
N LYS A 138 -2.94 -5.44 1.59
CA LYS A 138 -4.40 -5.49 1.44
C LYS A 138 -5.04 -4.97 2.72
N MET A 139 -5.97 -4.03 2.60
CA MET A 139 -6.82 -3.57 3.69
C MET A 139 -7.64 -4.74 4.24
N VAL A 140 -7.74 -4.80 5.55
CA VAL A 140 -8.54 -5.78 6.28
C VAL A 140 -9.86 -5.14 6.64
N GLU A 141 -10.91 -5.55 5.94
CA GLU A 141 -12.29 -5.07 6.15
C GLU A 141 -12.46 -3.57 5.81
N ARG A 142 -13.69 -3.15 5.50
CA ARG A 142 -14.06 -1.74 5.23
C ARG A 142 -13.28 -1.08 4.07
N GLU A 143 -12.78 -1.85 3.10
CA GLU A 143 -11.97 -1.30 2.00
C GLU A 143 -12.68 -0.20 1.21
N SER A 144 -13.96 -0.39 0.86
CA SER A 144 -14.74 0.58 0.08
C SER A 144 -14.98 1.86 0.87
N GLU A 145 -15.32 1.73 2.15
CA GLU A 145 -15.60 2.88 3.03
C GLU A 145 -14.35 3.74 3.22
N VAL A 146 -13.19 3.12 3.48
CA VAL A 146 -11.92 3.84 3.62
C VAL A 146 -11.50 4.47 2.31
N PHE A 147 -11.70 3.77 1.18
CA PHE A 147 -11.38 4.33 -0.13
C PHE A 147 -12.26 5.55 -0.46
N GLU A 148 -13.55 5.50 -0.13
CA GLU A 148 -14.48 6.63 -0.29
C GLU A 148 -14.06 7.83 0.59
N GLN A 149 -13.74 7.59 1.87
CA GLN A 149 -13.24 8.64 2.77
C GLN A 149 -11.94 9.26 2.26
N LEU A 150 -11.00 8.43 1.82
CA LEU A 150 -9.74 8.88 1.24
C LEU A 150 -9.97 9.69 -0.04
N SER A 151 -10.83 9.20 -0.94
CA SER A 151 -11.18 9.87 -2.20
C SER A 151 -11.77 11.25 -1.95
N ALA A 152 -12.75 11.35 -1.04
CA ALA A 152 -13.37 12.61 -0.66
C ALA A 152 -12.33 13.59 -0.09
N TRP A 153 -11.48 13.14 0.84
CA TRP A 153 -10.44 13.97 1.42
C TRP A 153 -9.42 14.45 0.38
N LEU A 154 -8.99 13.56 -0.53
CA LEU A 154 -8.04 13.90 -1.59
C LEU A 154 -8.62 14.97 -2.52
N PHE A 155 -9.86 14.84 -2.98
CA PHE A 155 -10.47 15.83 -3.87
C PHE A 155 -10.81 17.14 -3.16
N GLU A 156 -11.02 17.12 -1.83
CA GLU A 156 -11.19 18.34 -1.05
C GLU A 156 -9.87 19.12 -0.91
N LYS A 157 -8.75 18.42 -0.66
CA LYS A 157 -7.45 19.05 -0.36
C LYS A 157 -6.58 19.31 -1.57
N ALA A 158 -6.76 18.56 -2.66
CA ALA A 158 -5.85 18.63 -3.79
C ALA A 158 -6.20 19.74 -4.77
N VAL A 159 -5.15 20.28 -5.38
CA VAL A 159 -5.24 21.17 -6.54
C VAL A 159 -5.03 20.33 -7.79
N GLU A 160 -5.99 20.37 -8.71
CA GLU A 160 -5.84 19.75 -10.03
C GLU A 160 -4.71 20.44 -10.80
N MET A 161 -3.76 19.66 -11.29
CA MET A 161 -2.60 20.17 -12.00
C MET A 161 -2.93 20.32 -13.49
N PRO A 162 -2.64 21.47 -14.12
CA PRO A 162 -2.86 21.62 -15.54
C PRO A 162 -1.99 20.61 -16.31
N VAL A 163 -2.63 19.82 -17.17
CA VAL A 163 -1.91 18.99 -18.14
C VAL A 163 -1.38 19.94 -19.21
N ASN A 164 -0.14 20.42 -19.06
CA ASN A 164 0.54 21.14 -20.12
C ASN A 164 0.73 20.18 -21.30
N SER A 165 -0.21 20.20 -22.24
CA SER A 165 -0.08 19.57 -23.55
C SER A 165 0.91 20.38 -24.38
N ASN A 166 2.20 20.30 -24.05
CA ASN A 166 3.23 20.69 -25.00
C ASN A 166 3.23 19.62 -26.10
N LYS A 167 2.52 19.93 -27.19
CA LYS A 167 2.66 19.28 -28.49
C LYS A 167 4.03 19.57 -29.08
#